data_AF-F5B7E5-F1
#
_entry.id   AF-F5B7E5-F1
#
_cell.length_a   1.000
_cell.length_b   1.000
_cell.length_c   1.000
_cell.angle_alpha   90.00
_cell.angle_beta   90.00
_cell.angle_gamma   90.00
#
_symmetry.space_group_name_H-M   'P 1'
#
loop_
_entity.id
_entity.type
_entity.pdbx_description
1 polymer ?
#
loop_
_entity_poly.entity_id
_entity_poly.type
_entity_poly.pdbx_seq_one_letter_code
_entity_poly.pdbx_strand_id
1 'polypeptide(L)'
;DAIRLGDELRTQHLQDNPILLSMQVMFLSLKGKHELARLLAKEISSHEITGLIAINLLYAEYCQNSERALPAIKEFLESEQNIDNNPGLLPLVLVAHGEVIAEKMWKQFK
;
A
#
# COMPACT_ATOMS: atom_id res chain seq x y z
N ASP A 1 4.29 6.82 18.41
CA ASP A 1 3.06 6.00 18.39
C ASP A 1 2.24 6.37 17.15
N ALA A 2 2.61 5.81 16.00
CA ALA A 2 2.05 6.20 14.69
C ALA A 2 0.55 5.88 14.57
N ILE A 3 0.08 4.91 15.36
CA ILE A 3 -1.34 4.55 15.45
C ILE A 3 -2.10 5.64 16.21
N ARG A 4 -1.60 6.09 17.36
CA ARG A 4 -2.20 7.20 18.11
C ARG A 4 -2.25 8.49 17.28
N LEU A 5 -1.18 8.81 16.57
CA LEU A 5 -1.15 9.95 15.65
C LEU A 5 -2.16 9.78 14.50
N GLY A 6 -2.31 8.56 13.96
CA GLY A 6 -3.31 8.25 12.95
C GLY A 6 -4.75 8.39 13.46
N ASP A 7 -5.03 7.93 14.67
CA ASP A 7 -6.34 8.07 15.31
C ASP A 7 -6.65 9.55 15.62
N GLU A 8 -5.67 10.32 16.10
CA GLU A 8 -5.80 11.77 16.38
C GLU A 8 -6.06 12.57 15.10
N LEU A 9 -5.31 12.30 14.02
CA LEU A 9 -5.51 12.91 12.70
C LEU A 9 -6.87 12.53 12.11
N ARG A 10 -7.36 11.31 12.37
CA ARG A 10 -8.66 10.82 11.87
C ARG A 10 -9.83 11.64 12.38
N THR A 11 -9.81 12.00 13.66
CA THR A 11 -10.81 12.86 14.28
C THR A 11 -10.83 14.29 13.75
N GLN A 12 -9.77 14.74 13.07
CA GLN A 12 -9.63 16.14 12.66
C GLN A 12 -9.81 16.34 11.14
N HIS A 13 -9.22 15.50 10.27
CA HIS A 13 -9.14 15.84 8.82
C HIS A 13 -9.04 14.66 7.83
N LEU A 14 -9.20 13.38 8.23
CA LEU A 14 -8.87 12.25 7.33
C LEU A 14 -10.03 11.65 6.53
N GLN A 15 -11.29 11.86 6.90
CA GLN A 15 -12.40 11.24 6.17
C GLN A 15 -12.49 11.67 4.69
N ASP A 16 -11.87 12.81 4.34
CA ASP A 16 -11.91 13.35 2.97
C ASP A 16 -10.62 13.11 2.15
N ASN A 17 -9.62 12.38 2.69
CA ASN A 17 -8.36 12.15 1.96
C ASN A 17 -8.09 10.65 1.74
N PRO A 18 -8.43 10.10 0.57
CA PRO A 18 -8.30 8.67 0.29
C PRO A 18 -6.84 8.17 0.32
N ILE A 19 -5.86 9.05 0.06
CA ILE A 19 -4.44 8.69 0.18
C ILE A 19 -4.09 8.41 1.63
N LEU A 20 -4.42 9.34 2.53
CA LEU A 20 -4.11 9.16 3.96
C LEU A 20 -4.89 7.98 4.56
N LEU A 21 -6.13 7.77 4.13
CA LEU A 21 -6.93 6.61 4.49
C LEU A 21 -6.27 5.30 4.05
N SER A 22 -5.77 5.23 2.81
CA SER A 22 -5.04 4.05 2.30
C SER A 22 -3.74 3.79 3.06
N MET A 23 -3.01 4.84 3.45
CA MET A 23 -1.80 4.71 4.28
C MET A 23 -2.13 4.13 5.66
N GLN A 24 -3.25 4.54 6.27
CA GLN A 24 -3.71 3.97 7.53
C GLN A 24 -4.06 2.49 7.40
N VAL A 25 -4.78 2.11 6.34
CA VAL A 25 -5.08 0.70 6.03
C VAL A 25 -3.78 -0.12 5.95
N MET A 26 -2.79 0.40 5.24
CA MET A 26 -1.47 -0.23 5.11
C MET A 26 -0.77 -0.40 6.47
N PHE A 27 -0.68 0.67 7.27
CA PHE A 27 -0.02 0.61 8.58
C PHE A 27 -0.74 -0.31 9.56
N LEU A 28 -2.07 -0.30 9.58
CA LEU A 28 -2.86 -1.21 10.41
C LEU A 28 -2.62 -2.67 10.01
N SER A 29 -2.55 -2.95 8.72
CA SER A 29 -2.24 -4.28 8.20
C SER A 29 -0.83 -4.72 8.60
N LEU A 30 0.17 -3.85 8.44
CA LEU A 30 1.54 -4.11 8.86
C LEU A 30 1.67 -4.37 10.37
N LYS A 31 0.78 -3.80 11.18
CA LYS A 31 0.74 -3.98 12.64
C LYS A 31 -0.11 -5.16 13.10
N GLY A 32 -0.64 -5.98 12.19
CA GLY A 32 -1.48 -7.13 12.52
C GLY A 32 -2.92 -6.77 12.86
N LYS A 33 -3.33 -5.50 12.77
CA LYS A 33 -4.70 -5.03 13.05
C LYS A 33 -5.59 -5.22 11.82
N HIS A 34 -5.65 -6.45 11.31
CA HIS A 34 -6.24 -6.77 10.01
C HIS A 34 -7.74 -6.50 9.94
N GLU A 35 -8.49 -6.74 11.02
CA GLU A 35 -9.93 -6.47 11.05
C GLU A 35 -10.22 -4.97 10.91
N LEU A 36 -9.52 -4.13 11.67
CA LEU A 36 -9.65 -2.68 11.57
C LEU A 36 -9.21 -2.16 10.21
N ALA A 37 -8.12 -2.70 9.66
CA ALA A 37 -7.66 -2.36 8.32
C ALA A 37 -8.73 -2.66 7.25
N ARG A 38 -9.39 -3.83 7.33
CA ARG A 38 -10.47 -4.20 6.40
C ARG A 38 -11.72 -3.34 6.53
N LEU A 39 -12.08 -2.92 7.75
CA LEU A 39 -13.18 -1.98 7.95
C LEU A 39 -12.87 -0.64 7.29
N LEU A 40 -11.67 -0.12 7.52
CA LEU A 40 -11.23 1.15 6.99
C LEU A 40 -11.07 1.13 5.46
N ALA A 41 -10.62 0.01 4.89
CA ALA A 41 -10.48 -0.13 3.44
C ALA A 41 -11.83 0.00 2.69
N LYS A 42 -12.96 -0.35 3.33
CA LYS A 42 -14.30 -0.22 2.74
C LYS A 42 -14.78 1.23 2.63
N GLU A 43 -14.13 2.16 3.33
CA GLU A 43 -14.46 3.58 3.26
C GLU A 43 -13.85 4.26 2.02
N ILE A 44 -12.89 3.62 1.35
CA ILE A 44 -12.27 4.14 0.11
C ILE A 44 -13.16 3.79 -1.08
N SER A 45 -13.54 4.79 -1.87
CA SER A 45 -14.35 4.57 -3.07
C SER A 45 -13.53 3.83 -4.13
N SER A 46 -14.16 2.84 -4.80
CA SER A 46 -13.50 2.08 -5.87
C SER A 46 -13.00 2.95 -7.02
N HIS A 47 -13.62 4.11 -7.24
CA HIS A 47 -13.23 5.06 -8.30
C HIS A 47 -11.96 5.84 -7.96
N GLU A 48 -11.54 5.85 -6.70
CA GLU A 48 -10.34 6.56 -6.22
C GLU A 48 -9.11 5.64 -6.19
N ILE A 49 -9.28 4.33 -6.37
CA ILE A 49 -8.21 3.33 -6.25
C ILE A 49 -7.29 3.40 -7.48
N THR A 50 -6.30 4.29 -7.40
CA THR A 50 -5.26 4.48 -8.41
C THR A 50 -3.94 4.89 -7.76
N GLY A 51 -2.82 4.73 -8.47
CA GLY A 51 -1.50 5.18 -8.02
C GLY A 51 -1.15 4.74 -6.61
N LEU A 52 -0.81 5.69 -5.73
CA LEU A 52 -0.39 5.41 -4.35
C LEU A 52 -1.47 4.71 -3.50
N ILE A 53 -2.75 4.96 -3.78
CA ILE A 53 -3.85 4.29 -3.08
C ILE A 53 -3.83 2.79 -3.42
N ALA A 54 -3.73 2.45 -4.70
CA ALA A 54 -3.65 1.06 -5.15
C ALA A 54 -2.43 0.35 -4.55
N ILE A 55 -1.26 1.02 -4.55
CA ILE A 55 -0.03 0.52 -3.94
C ILE A 55 -0.24 0.17 -2.46
N ASN A 56 -0.78 1.11 -1.68
CA ASN A 56 -0.99 0.92 -0.25
C ASN A 56 -1.97 -0.23 0.04
N LEU A 57 -3.05 -0.34 -0.75
CA LEU A 57 -4.06 -1.39 -0.59
C LEU A 57 -3.52 -2.78 -0.99
N LEU A 58 -2.73 -2.87 -2.05
CA LEU A 58 -2.09 -4.12 -2.46
C LEU A 58 -1.04 -4.59 -1.44
N TYR A 59 -0.26 -3.66 -0.87
CA TYR A 59 0.68 -4.01 0.19
C TYR A 59 -0.04 -4.39 1.50
N ALA A 60 -1.16 -3.73 1.81
CA ALA A 60 -2.02 -4.10 2.93
C ALA A 60 -2.58 -5.53 2.75
N GLU A 61 -3.02 -5.88 1.55
CA GLU A 61 -3.50 -7.21 1.19
C GLU A 61 -2.40 -8.27 1.36
N TYR A 62 -1.17 -7.95 0.94
CA TYR A 62 0.00 -8.81 1.21
C TYR A 62 0.25 -9.01 2.71
N CYS A 63 0.17 -7.96 3.52
CA CYS A 63 0.33 -8.10 4.97
C CYS A 63 -0.73 -9.02 5.59
N GLN A 64 -1.95 -9.01 5.04
CA GLN A 64 -3.07 -9.79 5.56
C GLN A 64 -3.08 -11.25 5.07
N ASN A 65 -2.66 -11.49 3.81
CA ASN A 65 -2.83 -12.76 3.11
C ASN A 65 -1.52 -13.38 2.60
N SER A 66 -0.39 -12.72 2.84
CA SER A 66 0.96 -13.16 2.46
C SER A 66 1.05 -13.53 0.98
N GLU A 67 1.60 -14.70 0.65
CA GLU A 67 1.83 -15.15 -0.73
C GLU A 67 0.56 -15.22 -1.58
N ARG A 68 -0.62 -15.33 -0.97
CA ARG A 68 -1.90 -15.35 -1.71
C ARG A 68 -2.19 -14.04 -2.43
N ALA A 69 -1.60 -12.92 -1.99
CA ALA A 69 -1.76 -11.61 -2.63
C ALA A 69 -0.83 -11.43 -3.85
N LEU A 70 0.22 -12.27 -3.99
CA LEU A 70 1.26 -12.08 -5.00
C LEU A 70 0.74 -12.06 -6.45
N PRO A 71 -0.24 -12.89 -6.87
CA PRO A 71 -0.75 -12.82 -8.23
C PRO A 71 -1.32 -11.44 -8.59
N ALA A 72 -2.14 -10.85 -7.72
CA ALA A 72 -2.72 -9.53 -7.94
C ALA A 72 -1.65 -8.42 -7.94
N ILE A 73 -0.63 -8.54 -7.08
CA ILE A 73 0.48 -7.57 -7.04
C ILE A 73 1.30 -7.63 -8.34
N LYS A 74 1.57 -8.83 -8.85
CA LYS A 74 2.29 -9.01 -10.12
C LYS A 74 1.50 -8.45 -11.29
N GLU A 75 0.21 -8.76 -11.37
CA GLU A 75 -0.69 -8.21 -12.40
C GLU A 75 -0.71 -6.68 -12.37
N PHE A 76 -0.82 -6.08 -11.18
CA PHE A 76 -0.75 -4.63 -11.03
C PHE A 76 0.59 -4.06 -11.51
N LEU A 77 1.71 -4.64 -11.09
CA LEU A 77 3.05 -4.20 -11.51
C LEU A 77 3.21 -4.31 -13.04
N GLU A 78 2.77 -5.41 -13.65
CA GLU A 78 2.83 -5.60 -15.11
C GLU A 78 1.98 -4.56 -15.88
N SER A 79 0.92 -4.03 -15.27
CA SER A 79 0.09 -2.96 -15.86
C SER A 79 0.75 -1.57 -15.80
N GLU A 80 1.73 -1.36 -14.93
CA GLU A 80 2.42 -0.08 -14.75
C GLU A 80 3.49 0.14 -15.83
N GLN A 81 3.30 1.17 -16.66
CA GLN A 81 4.18 1.43 -17.81
C GLN A 81 5.59 1.92 -17.43
N ASN A 82 5.80 2.35 -16.18
CA ASN A 82 7.04 3.02 -15.74
C ASN A 82 7.48 2.57 -14.35
N ILE A 83 7.54 1.24 -14.12
CA ILE A 83 7.93 0.68 -12.82
C ILE A 83 9.27 1.27 -12.35
N ASP A 84 10.28 1.29 -13.22
CA ASP A 84 11.64 1.76 -12.92
C ASP A 84 11.73 3.25 -12.53
N ASN A 85 10.70 4.07 -12.83
CA ASN A 85 10.70 5.52 -12.55
C ASN A 85 9.73 5.92 -11.42
N ASN A 86 9.07 4.96 -10.77
CA ASN A 86 8.15 5.24 -9.67
C ASN A 86 8.62 4.59 -8.35
N PRO A 87 9.35 5.32 -7.49
CA PRO A 87 9.87 4.76 -6.25
C PRO A 87 8.76 4.33 -5.28
N GLY A 88 7.53 4.81 -5.47
CA GLY A 88 6.36 4.36 -4.71
C GLY A 88 6.06 2.87 -4.89
N LEU A 89 6.50 2.24 -5.99
CA LEU A 89 6.30 0.81 -6.25
C LEU A 89 7.29 -0.09 -5.50
N LEU A 90 8.35 0.46 -4.90
CA LEU A 90 9.38 -0.33 -4.21
C LEU A 90 8.84 -1.37 -3.22
N PRO A 91 7.83 -1.07 -2.37
CA PRO A 91 7.27 -2.08 -1.47
C PRO A 91 6.66 -3.26 -2.21
N LEU A 92 5.97 -3.01 -3.34
CA LEU A 92 5.37 -4.06 -4.15
C LEU A 92 6.42 -4.86 -4.93
N VAL A 93 7.40 -4.17 -5.51
CA VAL A 93 8.52 -4.81 -6.22
C VAL A 93 9.31 -5.71 -5.26
N LEU A 94 9.56 -5.25 -4.04
CA LEU A 94 10.25 -6.04 -3.02
C LEU A 94 9.51 -7.34 -2.70
N VAL A 95 8.20 -7.29 -2.49
CA VAL A 95 7.43 -8.51 -2.14
C VAL A 95 7.17 -9.42 -3.35
N ALA A 96 7.05 -8.87 -4.56
CA ALA A 96 6.74 -9.65 -5.77
C ALA A 96 7.97 -10.27 -6.44
N HIS A 97 9.11 -9.57 -6.39
CA HIS A 97 10.31 -9.87 -7.16
C HIS A 97 11.57 -10.04 -6.30
N GLY A 98 11.49 -9.72 -5.00
CA GLY A 98 12.59 -9.90 -4.05
C GLY A 98 13.58 -8.75 -4.02
N GLU A 99 14.50 -8.86 -3.06
CA GLU A 99 15.45 -7.81 -2.68
C GLU A 99 16.38 -7.39 -3.83
N VAL A 100 16.90 -8.35 -4.61
CA VAL A 100 17.84 -8.06 -5.71
C VAL A 100 17.23 -7.10 -6.75
N ILE A 101 15.95 -7.30 -7.08
CA ILE A 101 15.26 -6.47 -8.07
C ILE A 101 14.88 -5.12 -7.45
N ALA A 102 14.38 -5.11 -6.22
CA ALA A 102 14.07 -3.87 -5.50
C ALA A 102 15.32 -2.99 -5.29
N GLU A 103 16.48 -3.55 -4.98
CA GLU A 103 17.73 -2.82 -4.87
C GLU A 103 18.18 -2.21 -6.19
N LYS A 104 18.04 -2.95 -7.30
CA LYS A 104 18.36 -2.44 -8.63
C LYS A 104 17.53 -1.21 -8.97
N MET A 105 16.23 -1.28 -8.69
CA MET A 105 15.30 -0.15 -8.82
C MET A 105 15.70 1.01 -7.90
N TRP A 106 15.97 0.76 -6.61
CA TRP A 106 16.36 1.81 -5.66
C TRP A 106 17.63 2.57 -6.07
N LYS A 107 18.61 1.87 -6.67
CA LYS A 107 19.84 2.49 -7.17
C LYS A 107 19.62 3.47 -8.31
N GLN A 108 18.50 3.40 -9.03
CA GLN A 108 18.17 4.36 -10.09
C GLN A 108 17.67 5.71 -9.55
N PHE A 109 17.25 5.76 -8.27
CA PHE A 109 16.76 6.97 -7.59
C PHE A 109 17.81 7.63 -6.68
N LYS A 110 19.03 7.09 -6.61
CA LYS A 110 20.16 7.68 -5.88
C LYS A 110 20.98 8.59 -6.79
#